data_AF-A0A242DFN9-F1
#
_entry.id   AF-A0A242DFN9-F1
#
_cell.length_a   1.000
_cell.length_b   1.000
_cell.length_c   1.000
_cell.angle_alpha   90.00
_cell.angle_beta   90.00
_cell.angle_gamma   90.00
#
_symmetry.space_group_name_H-M   'P 1'
#
loop_
_entity.id
_entity.type
_entity.pdbx_description
1 polymer ?
#
loop_
_entity_poly.entity_id
_entity_poly.type
_entity_poly.pdbx_seq_one_letter_code
_entity_poly.pdbx_strand_id
1 'polypeptide(L)'
;MWKEVIRQKTVQNTILRSGLRLLHQQNWRQSKDKKALLEISGQLQNVMQLHLGTKNLVVGIPGFGKEVTLLEVDEPTFVPHYKIEQVVESAEGHFIKLKLIKTI
;
A
#
# COMPACT_ATOMS: atom_id res chain seq x y z
N MET A 1 -7.34 4.54 -11.54
CA MET A 1 -6.85 3.67 -12.62
C MET A 1 -6.70 2.26 -12.04
N TRP A 2 -6.98 1.23 -12.84
CA TRP A 2 -6.70 -0.16 -12.47
C TRP A 2 -5.21 -0.45 -12.61
N LYS A 3 -4.69 -1.29 -11.71
CA LYS A 3 -3.28 -1.64 -11.61
C LYS A 3 -3.16 -3.15 -11.52
N GLU A 4 -2.39 -3.75 -12.41
CA GLU A 4 -2.14 -5.19 -12.40
C GLU A 4 -1.20 -5.56 -11.25
N VAL A 5 -1.52 -6.64 -10.55
CA VAL A 5 -0.69 -7.23 -9.51
C VAL A 5 0.19 -8.30 -10.13
N ILE A 6 1.48 -8.02 -10.21
CA ILE A 6 2.46 -8.92 -10.84
C ILE A 6 3.08 -9.91 -9.84
N ARG A 7 2.99 -9.62 -8.54
CA ARG A 7 3.50 -10.50 -7.47
C ARG A 7 2.77 -10.28 -6.16
N GLN A 8 2.61 -11.34 -5.39
CA GLN A 8 2.06 -11.29 -4.04
C GLN A 8 2.96 -12.02 -3.02
N LYS A 9 3.07 -11.49 -1.80
CA LYS A 9 3.73 -12.14 -0.67
C LYS A 9 3.12 -11.71 0.65
N THR A 10 2.87 -12.64 1.56
CA THR A 10 2.49 -12.31 2.95
C THR A 10 3.74 -12.28 3.83
N VAL A 11 3.85 -11.23 4.64
CA VAL A 11 4.96 -11.02 5.58
C VAL A 11 4.43 -10.76 6.99
N GLN A 12 5.25 -11.05 8.00
CA GLN A 12 4.96 -10.76 9.40
C GLN A 12 5.71 -9.49 9.80
N ASN A 13 5.01 -8.36 9.95
CA ASN A 13 5.62 -7.09 10.33
C ASN A 13 4.63 -6.19 11.08
N THR A 14 4.79 -6.11 12.40
CA THR A 14 3.93 -5.31 13.28
C THR A 14 3.98 -3.81 12.94
N ILE A 15 5.16 -3.27 12.63
CA ILE A 15 5.33 -1.83 12.35
C ILE A 15 4.61 -1.49 11.06
N LEU A 16 4.86 -2.27 10.00
CA LEU A 16 4.21 -2.09 8.71
C LEU A 16 2.69 -2.23 8.82
N ARG A 17 2.20 -3.27 9.53
CA ARG A 17 0.77 -3.47 9.76
C ARG A 17 0.13 -2.27 10.47
N SER A 18 0.74 -1.81 11.55
CA SER A 18 0.23 -0.68 12.34
C SER A 18 0.25 0.62 11.54
N GLY A 19 1.33 0.89 10.79
CA GLY A 19 1.45 2.06 9.93
C GLY A 19 0.39 2.09 8.83
N LEU A 20 0.16 0.97 8.14
CA LEU A 20 -0.90 0.84 7.15
C LEU A 20 -2.29 1.01 7.77
N ARG A 21 -2.55 0.44 8.96
CA ARG A 21 -3.82 0.65 9.68
C ARG A 21 -4.04 2.10 10.08
N LEU A 22 -3.01 2.82 10.51
CA LEU A 22 -3.09 4.26 10.79
C LEU A 22 -3.43 5.03 9.51
N LEU A 23 -2.76 4.71 8.40
CA LEU A 23 -3.12 5.26 7.10
C LEU A 23 -4.54 4.93 6.70
N HIS A 24 -5.20 3.87 7.19
CA HIS A 24 -6.62 3.59 6.89
C HIS A 24 -7.59 4.44 7.74
N GLN A 25 -7.16 4.96 8.89
CA GLN A 25 -7.99 5.75 9.79
C GLN A 25 -8.16 7.20 9.30
N GLN A 26 -9.39 7.54 8.90
CA GLN A 26 -9.69 8.87 8.35
C GLN A 26 -9.38 10.01 9.32
N ASN A 27 -9.80 9.90 10.58
CA ASN A 27 -9.58 10.94 11.59
C ASN A 27 -8.09 11.19 11.82
N TRP A 28 -7.30 10.11 11.91
CA TRP A 28 -5.85 10.23 12.05
C TRP A 28 -5.23 10.90 10.83
N ARG A 29 -5.61 10.49 9.61
CA ARG A 29 -5.12 11.15 8.39
C ARG A 29 -5.45 12.64 8.35
N GLN A 30 -6.68 13.00 8.72
CA GLN A 30 -7.12 14.40 8.72
C GLN A 30 -6.42 15.24 9.80
N SER A 31 -5.90 14.61 10.86
CA SER A 31 -5.12 15.28 11.91
C SER A 31 -3.66 15.58 11.52
N LYS A 32 -3.18 15.04 10.40
CA LYS A 32 -1.79 15.21 9.93
C LYS A 32 -1.72 16.20 8.78
N ASP A 33 -0.62 16.95 8.73
CA ASP A 33 -0.32 17.75 7.56
C ASP A 33 0.05 16.86 6.36
N LYS A 34 -0.07 17.43 5.16
CA LYS A 34 0.14 16.72 3.90
C LYS A 34 1.58 16.15 3.79
N LYS A 35 2.59 16.87 4.27
CA LYS A 35 3.99 16.47 4.16
C LYS A 35 4.26 15.25 5.04
N ALA A 36 3.77 15.26 6.27
CA ALA A 36 3.87 14.13 7.19
C ALA A 36 3.20 12.87 6.64
N LEU A 37 2.03 12.99 6.00
CA LEU A 37 1.35 11.86 5.37
C LEU A 37 2.16 11.25 4.22
N LEU A 38 2.75 12.10 3.37
CA LEU A 38 3.59 11.66 2.26
C LEU A 38 4.88 10.99 2.75
N GLU A 39 5.51 11.56 3.76
CA GLU A 39 6.72 10.99 4.37
C GLU A 39 6.45 9.60 4.94
N ILE A 40 5.38 9.45 5.73
CA ILE A 40 5.00 8.16 6.32
C ILE A 40 4.63 7.16 5.22
N SER A 41 3.86 7.57 4.21
CA SER A 41 3.51 6.71 3.08
C SER A 41 4.74 6.23 2.32
N GLY A 42 5.71 7.12 2.07
CA GLY A 42 6.99 6.79 1.43
C GLY A 42 7.86 5.85 2.28
N GLN A 43 7.92 6.07 3.59
CA GLN A 43 8.64 5.16 4.50
C GLN A 43 8.03 3.75 4.50
N LEU A 44 6.69 3.65 4.56
CA LEU A 44 6.00 2.36 4.47
C LEU A 44 6.23 1.70 3.11
N GLN A 45 6.18 2.48 2.02
CA GLN A 45 6.50 2.00 0.67
C GLN A 45 7.89 1.39 0.59
N ASN A 46 8.91 2.08 1.12
CA ASN A 46 10.28 1.57 1.14
C ASN A 46 10.39 0.25 1.91
N VAL A 47 9.75 0.14 3.07
CA VAL A 47 9.73 -1.10 3.85
C VAL A 47 9.08 -2.24 3.06
N MET A 48 7.96 -1.97 2.36
CA MET A 48 7.29 -2.98 1.53
C MET A 48 8.15 -3.42 0.34
N GLN A 49 8.80 -2.48 -0.33
CA GLN A 49 9.74 -2.74 -1.43
C GLN A 49 10.92 -3.60 -1.00
N LEU A 50 11.49 -3.34 0.18
CA LEU A 50 12.57 -4.15 0.75
C LEU A 50 12.13 -5.60 1.00
N HIS A 51 10.90 -5.84 1.46
CA HIS A 51 10.38 -7.19 1.69
C HIS A 51 10.22 -8.02 0.40
N LEU A 52 10.03 -7.35 -0.74
CA LEU A 52 9.90 -7.98 -2.06
C LEU A 52 11.19 -7.95 -2.89
N GLY A 53 12.15 -7.10 -2.53
CA GLY A 53 13.37 -6.87 -3.32
C GLY A 53 13.08 -6.18 -4.65
N THR A 54 12.15 -5.21 -4.66
CA THR A 54 11.70 -4.52 -5.88
C THR A 54 11.78 -3.01 -5.75
N LYS A 55 11.80 -2.31 -6.89
CA LYS A 55 11.63 -0.85 -6.98
C LYS A 55 10.21 -0.45 -7.39
N ASN A 56 9.38 -1.42 -7.76
CA ASN A 56 8.01 -1.22 -8.15
C ASN A 56 7.13 -0.77 -6.97
N LEU A 57 5.96 -0.23 -7.29
CA LEU A 57 4.94 0.11 -6.31
C LEU A 57 4.48 -1.17 -5.60
N VAL A 58 4.33 -1.08 -4.28
CA VAL A 58 3.92 -2.22 -3.45
C VAL A 58 2.77 -1.77 -2.58
N VAL A 59 1.70 -2.53 -2.58
CA VAL A 59 0.47 -2.19 -1.85
C VAL A 59 0.32 -3.17 -0.71
N GLY A 60 0.23 -2.65 0.50
CA GLY A 60 0.10 -3.45 1.71
C GLY A 60 -1.35 -3.56 2.19
N ILE A 61 -1.80 -4.79 2.46
CA ILE A 61 -3.09 -5.09 3.08
C ILE A 61 -2.83 -5.64 4.50
N PRO A 62 -3.22 -4.90 5.55
CA PRO A 62 -3.12 -5.39 6.93
C PRO A 62 -3.99 -6.63 7.17
N GLY A 63 -3.37 -7.72 7.61
CA GLY A 63 -4.03 -8.98 7.97
C GLY A 63 -4.21 -9.17 9.49
N PHE A 64 -4.45 -10.41 9.90
CA PHE A 64 -4.58 -10.79 11.31
C PHE A 64 -3.23 -10.80 12.03
N GLY A 65 -3.23 -10.57 13.35
CA GLY A 65 -1.99 -10.59 14.15
C GLY A 65 -0.96 -9.56 13.66
N LYS A 66 0.12 -10.05 13.05
CA LYS A 66 1.24 -9.24 12.50
C LYS A 66 1.31 -9.31 10.97
N GLU A 67 0.34 -9.93 10.32
CA GLU A 67 0.36 -10.17 8.88
C GLU A 67 0.14 -8.91 8.07
N VAL A 68 0.86 -8.83 6.95
CA VAL A 68 0.63 -7.89 5.88
C VAL A 68 0.78 -8.63 4.55
N THR A 69 -0.26 -8.61 3.73
CA THR A 69 -0.16 -9.08 2.34
C THR A 69 0.35 -7.95 1.47
N LEU A 70 1.45 -8.17 0.76
CA LEU A 70 2.09 -7.23 -0.15
C LEU A 70 1.74 -7.62 -1.58
N LEU A 71 1.27 -6.64 -2.36
CA LEU A 71 0.94 -6.76 -3.77
C LEU A 71 1.87 -5.84 -4.56
N GLU A 72 2.76 -6.42 -5.37
CA GLU A 72 3.59 -5.67 -6.30
C GLU A 72 2.79 -5.32 -7.54
N VAL A 73 2.89 -4.06 -7.97
CA VAL A 73 2.27 -3.52 -9.18
C VAL A 73 3.39 -3.10 -10.13
N ASP A 74 3.26 -3.36 -11.44
CA ASP A 74 4.21 -2.89 -12.45
C ASP A 74 4.13 -1.37 -12.67
N GLU A 75 4.50 -0.61 -11.64
CA GLU A 75 4.55 0.83 -11.63
C GLU A 75 5.79 1.27 -10.82
N PRO A 76 6.88 1.70 -11.45
CA PRO A 76 8.09 2.10 -10.74
C PRO A 76 7.95 3.44 -10.02
N THR A 77 6.94 4.24 -10.39
CA THR A 77 6.68 5.55 -9.80
C THR A 77 5.92 5.40 -8.49
N PHE A 78 6.39 6.06 -7.44
CA PHE A 78 5.67 6.10 -6.17
C PHE A 78 4.34 6.85 -6.33
N VAL A 79 3.25 6.17 -5.96
CA VAL A 79 1.90 6.75 -5.90
C VAL A 79 1.38 6.65 -4.46
N PRO A 80 1.22 7.78 -3.75
CA PRO A 80 0.82 7.78 -2.35
C PRO A 80 -0.64 7.34 -2.23
N HIS A 81 -0.84 6.19 -1.62
CA HIS A 81 -2.16 5.57 -1.43
C HIS A 81 -2.34 5.20 0.03
N TYR A 82 -3.60 5.10 0.44
CA TYR A 82 -3.95 4.75 1.82
C TYR A 82 -4.93 3.60 1.92
N LYS A 83 -5.46 3.10 0.80
CA LYS A 83 -6.23 1.85 0.78
C LYS A 83 -6.37 1.32 -0.64
N ILE A 84 -6.68 0.04 -0.74
CA ILE A 84 -7.31 -0.55 -1.92
C ILE A 84 -8.80 -0.18 -1.88
N GLU A 85 -9.29 0.34 -2.99
CA GLU A 85 -10.70 0.66 -3.20
C GLU A 85 -11.48 -0.54 -3.73
N GLN A 86 -10.92 -1.23 -4.71
CA GLN A 86 -11.53 -2.40 -5.36
C GLN A 86 -10.46 -3.41 -5.76
N VAL A 87 -10.85 -4.68 -5.75
CA VAL A 87 -10.06 -5.81 -6.23
C VAL A 87 -10.92 -6.54 -7.28
N VAL A 88 -10.32 -6.88 -8.41
CA VAL A 88 -10.95 -7.67 -9.47
C VAL A 88 -9.98 -8.78 -9.86
N GLU A 89 -10.48 -10.00 -9.87
CA GLU A 89 -9.78 -11.16 -10.41
C GLU A 89 -10.43 -11.53 -11.74
N SER A 90 -9.62 -11.69 -12.78
CA SER A 90 -10.05 -12.16 -14.10
C SER A 90 -9.19 -13.33 -14.54
N ALA A 91 -9.56 -13.98 -15.65
CA ALA A 91 -8.74 -15.02 -16.28
C ALA A 91 -7.37 -14.50 -16.75
N GLU A 92 -7.23 -13.18 -16.92
CA GLU A 92 -6.02 -12.51 -17.40
C GLU A 92 -5.12 -12.03 -16.26
N GLY A 93 -5.60 -11.97 -15.02
CA GLY A 93 -4.80 -11.55 -13.87
C GLY A 93 -5.58 -10.95 -12.71
N HIS A 94 -4.84 -10.46 -11.72
CA HIS A 94 -5.36 -9.81 -10.51
C HIS A 94 -5.14 -8.30 -10.62
N PHE A 95 -6.22 -7.52 -10.57
CA PHE A 95 -6.19 -6.06 -10.70
C PHE A 95 -6.71 -5.37 -9.45
N ILE A 96 -6.06 -4.29 -9.07
CA ILE A 96 -6.45 -3.46 -7.93
C ILE A 96 -6.67 -2.01 -8.34
N LYS A 97 -7.60 -1.36 -7.65
CA LYS A 97 -7.83 0.08 -7.75
C LYS A 97 -7.46 0.73 -6.43
N LEU A 98 -6.61 1.76 -6.47
CA LEU A 98 -6.10 2.40 -5.27
C LEU A 98 -6.85 3.69 -4.95
N LYS A 99 -7.06 3.96 -3.66
CA LYS A 99 -7.48 5.27 -3.18
C LYS A 99 -6.26 6.08 -2.75
N LEU A 100 -6.04 7.17 -3.48
CA LEU A 100 -4.88 8.02 -3.32
C LEU A 100 -5.04 8.98 -2.15
N ILE A 101 -3.93 9.29 -1.48
CA ILE A 101 -3.85 10.47 -0.63
C ILE A 101 -3.92 11.66 -1.58
N LYS A 102 -5.07 12.33 -1.64
CA LYS A 102 -5.26 13.49 -2.53
C LYS A 102 -4.22 14.56 -2.18
N THR A 103 -3.30 14.79 -3.09
CA THR A 103 -2.24 15.81 -2.96
C THR A 103 -2.65 17.19 -3.47
N ILE A 104 -3.83 17.30 -4.09
CA ILE A 104 -4.42 18.55 -4.61
C ILE A 104 -5.58 18.95 -3.71
#